data_AF-V4AKF7-F1
#
_entry.id   AF-V4AKF7-F1
#
_cell.length_a   1.000
_cell.length_b   1.000
_cell.length_c   1.000
_cell.angle_alpha   90.00
_cell.angle_beta   90.00
_cell.angle_gamma   90.00
#
_symmetry.space_group_name_H-M   'P 1'
#
loop_
_entity.id
_entity.type
_entity.pdbx_description
1 polymer ?
#
loop_
_entity_poly.entity_id
_entity_poly.type
_entity_poly.pdbx_seq_one_letter_code
_entity_poly.pdbx_strand_id
1 'polypeptide(L)'
;MLNKAIKEWLSEYKGLADEEIHSYATVVRNNEELISSLYKLFESRPSVEYLDPVCHQLYEFYRSKESELHHFSLEFMPTLIWLYLMTLSVNDKKNCGGVEAFLLGIYNLIMCLCI
;
A
#
# COMPACT_ATOMS: atom_id res chain seq x y z
N MET A 1 -5.94 7.48 -14.67
CA MET A 1 -4.61 6.95 -15.07
C MET A 1 -3.65 7.08 -13.90
N LEU A 2 -2.92 6.01 -13.57
CA LEU A 2 -1.92 6.04 -12.50
C LEU A 2 -0.80 7.05 -12.78
N ASN A 3 -0.39 7.76 -11.74
CA ASN A 3 0.77 8.65 -11.75
C ASN A 3 2.04 7.86 -12.12
N LYS A 4 2.96 8.50 -12.86
CA LYS A 4 4.22 7.91 -13.30
C LYS A 4 5.05 7.32 -12.15
N ALA A 5 5.20 8.06 -11.05
CA ALA A 5 5.95 7.62 -9.87
C ALA A 5 5.39 6.32 -9.27
N ILE A 6 4.07 6.17 -9.22
CA ILE A 6 3.42 4.95 -8.72
C ILE A 6 3.67 3.77 -9.67
N LYS A 7 3.62 3.99 -10.99
CA LYS A 7 3.88 2.92 -11.98
C LYS A 7 5.32 2.42 -11.89
N GLU A 8 6.28 3.34 -11.78
CA GLU A 8 7.71 3.02 -11.65
C GLU A 8 7.94 2.24 -10.35
N TRP A 9 7.42 2.75 -9.23
CA TRP A 9 7.46 2.06 -7.93
C TRP A 9 6.90 0.63 -7.96
N LEU A 10 5.74 0.44 -8.62
CA LEU A 10 5.13 -0.89 -8.78
C LEU A 10 5.97 -1.87 -9.60
N SER A 11 6.77 -1.36 -10.54
CA SER A 11 7.64 -2.16 -11.40
C SER A 11 8.99 -2.46 -10.77
N GLU A 12 9.54 -1.49 -10.04
CA GLU A 12 10.90 -1.54 -9.49
C GLU A 12 11.01 -2.66 -8.44
N TYR A 13 10.10 -2.69 -7.46
CA TYR A 13 10.17 -3.65 -6.36
C TYR A 13 10.13 -5.12 -6.82
N LYS A 14 9.36 -5.43 -7.88
CA LYS A 14 9.23 -6.80 -8.40
C LYS A 14 10.51 -7.35 -9.00
N GLY A 15 11.44 -6.48 -9.39
CA GLY A 15 12.70 -6.85 -10.04
C GLY A 15 13.90 -6.92 -9.11
N LEU A 16 13.74 -6.55 -7.83
CA LEU A 16 14.85 -6.48 -6.89
C LEU A 16 15.26 -7.87 -6.39
N ALA A 17 16.57 -8.06 -6.24
CA ALA A 17 17.11 -9.16 -5.45
C ALA A 17 16.97 -8.88 -3.95
N ASP A 18 16.94 -9.92 -3.12
CA ASP A 18 16.80 -9.80 -1.66
C ASP A 18 17.86 -8.89 -1.02
N GLU A 19 19.06 -8.88 -1.58
CA GLU A 19 20.21 -8.06 -1.12
C GLU A 19 20.01 -6.55 -1.38
N GLU A 20 19.17 -6.19 -2.34
CA GLU A 20 18.90 -4.81 -2.74
C GLU A 20 17.76 -4.17 -1.93
N ILE A 21 16.92 -5.00 -1.30
CA ILE A 21 15.70 -4.56 -0.60
C ILE A 21 16.01 -3.54 0.50
N HIS A 22 17.09 -3.75 1.27
CA HIS A 22 17.46 -2.83 2.34
C HIS A 22 17.80 -1.42 1.82
N SER A 23 18.58 -1.33 0.74
CA SER A 23 18.93 -0.06 0.11
C SER A 23 17.69 0.60 -0.50
N TYR A 24 16.85 -0.20 -1.17
CA TYR A 24 15.59 0.25 -1.75
C TYR A 24 14.62 0.82 -0.70
N ALA A 25 14.54 0.20 0.48
CA ALA A 25 13.68 0.67 1.55
C ALA A 25 14.01 2.12 1.97
N THR A 26 15.29 2.45 2.03
CA THR A 26 15.76 3.81 2.31
C THR A 26 15.37 4.78 1.18
N VAL A 27 15.47 4.37 -0.08
CA VAL A 27 15.10 5.19 -1.24
C VAL A 27 13.60 5.49 -1.23
N VAL A 28 12.75 4.47 -1.08
CA VAL A 28 11.30 4.62 -1.05
C VAL A 28 10.84 5.48 0.11
N ARG A 29 11.43 5.30 1.29
CA ARG A 29 11.09 6.06 2.49
C ARG A 29 11.22 7.56 2.30
N ASN A 30 12.21 7.99 1.52
CA ASN A 30 12.53 9.39 1.27
C ASN A 30 11.93 9.92 -0.04
N ASN A 31 11.11 9.13 -0.74
CA ASN A 31 10.52 9.53 -2.01
C ASN A 31 9.21 10.32 -1.78
N GLU A 32 9.35 11.63 -1.54
CA GLU A 32 8.22 12.54 -1.29
C GLU A 32 7.21 12.60 -2.45
N GLU A 33 7.69 12.48 -3.71
CA GLU A 33 6.84 12.48 -4.89
C GLU A 33 5.91 11.26 -4.92
N LEU A 34 6.47 10.07 -4.62
CA LEU A 34 5.70 8.84 -4.51
C LEU A 34 4.67 8.93 -3.39
N ILE A 35 5.09 9.35 -2.19
CA ILE A 35 4.21 9.48 -1.02
C ILE A 35 3.05 10.43 -1.32
N SER A 36 3.35 11.62 -1.86
CA SER A 36 2.34 12.60 -2.27
C SER A 36 1.38 12.02 -3.32
N SER A 37 1.91 11.25 -4.27
CA SER A 37 1.12 10.62 -5.32
C SER A 37 0.20 9.52 -4.78
N LEU A 38 0.64 8.73 -3.80
CA LEU A 38 -0.16 7.70 -3.15
C LEU A 38 -1.33 8.31 -2.36
N TYR A 39 -1.09 9.35 -1.57
CA TYR A 39 -2.17 10.05 -0.86
C TYR A 39 -3.21 10.61 -1.82
N LYS A 40 -2.79 11.31 -2.88
CA LYS A 40 -3.68 11.83 -3.92
C LYS A 40 -4.46 10.72 -4.62
N LEU A 41 -3.82 9.57 -4.87
CA LEU A 41 -4.49 8.41 -5.43
C LEU A 41 -5.63 7.96 -4.52
N PHE A 42 -5.38 7.73 -3.23
CA PHE A 42 -6.40 7.26 -2.29
C PHE A 42 -7.54 8.27 -2.10
N GLU A 43 -7.24 9.56 -1.99
CA GLU A 43 -8.24 10.64 -1.87
C GLU A 43 -9.14 10.73 -3.10
N SER A 44 -8.62 10.41 -4.29
CA SER A 44 -9.38 10.44 -5.53
C SER A 44 -10.44 9.35 -5.66
N ARG A 45 -10.45 8.35 -4.75
CA ARG A 45 -11.30 7.15 -4.81
C ARG A 45 -11.19 6.45 -6.17
N PRO A 46 -10.02 5.84 -6.46
CA PRO A 46 -9.74 5.28 -7.78
C PRO A 46 -10.52 3.97 -7.98
N SER A 47 -10.62 3.53 -9.24
CA SER A 47 -11.13 2.19 -9.56
C SER A 47 -10.18 1.10 -9.06
N VAL A 48 -10.71 -0.11 -8.89
CA VAL A 48 -9.96 -1.31 -8.45
C VAL A 48 -8.72 -1.62 -9.30
N GLU A 49 -8.77 -1.33 -10.60
CA GLU A 49 -7.65 -1.51 -11.53
C GLU A 49 -6.37 -0.78 -11.06
N TYR A 50 -6.53 0.36 -10.39
CA TYR A 50 -5.43 1.17 -9.89
C TYR A 50 -5.16 0.93 -8.41
N LEU A 51 -6.19 0.59 -7.64
CA LEU A 51 -6.09 0.42 -6.20
C LEU A 51 -5.46 -0.92 -5.81
N ASP A 52 -5.89 -2.01 -6.45
CA ASP A 52 -5.49 -3.37 -6.05
C ASP A 52 -3.98 -3.60 -6.17
N PRO A 53 -3.27 -3.18 -7.25
CA PRO A 53 -1.83 -3.35 -7.34
C PRO A 53 -1.07 -2.59 -6.24
N VAL A 54 -1.57 -1.41 -5.85
CA VAL A 54 -0.97 -0.58 -4.80
C VAL A 54 -1.17 -1.24 -3.43
N CYS A 55 -2.39 -1.67 -3.12
CA CYS A 55 -2.69 -2.40 -1.88
C CYS A 55 -1.87 -3.69 -1.78
N HIS A 56 -1.71 -4.41 -2.88
CA HIS A 56 -0.89 -5.62 -2.92
C HIS A 56 0.58 -5.32 -2.62
N GLN A 57 1.17 -4.28 -3.23
CA GLN A 57 2.57 -3.94 -2.95
C GLN A 57 2.79 -3.43 -1.52
N LEU A 58 1.86 -2.63 -0.98
CA LEU A 58 1.91 -2.25 0.43
C LEU A 58 1.84 -3.47 1.36
N TYR A 59 1.06 -4.49 1.00
CA TYR A 59 1.00 -5.74 1.77
C TYR A 59 2.34 -6.49 1.73
N GLU A 60 2.97 -6.59 0.56
CA GLU A 60 4.29 -7.22 0.41
C GLU A 60 5.38 -6.47 1.18
N PHE A 61 5.33 -5.13 1.18
CA PHE A 61 6.20 -4.30 2.02
C PHE A 61 6.02 -4.59 3.51
N TYR A 62 4.76 -4.68 3.96
CA TYR A 62 4.44 -4.96 5.35
C TYR A 62 4.94 -6.34 5.81
N ARG A 63 4.92 -7.33 4.91
CA ARG A 63 5.41 -8.70 5.14
C ARG A 63 6.92 -8.85 5.06
N SER A 64 7.60 -7.87 4.47
CA SER A 64 9.06 -7.89 4.38
C SER A 64 9.70 -7.87 5.78
N LYS A 65 10.97 -8.26 5.86
CA LYS A 65 11.75 -8.17 7.12
C LYS A 65 12.32 -6.76 7.35
N GLU A 66 12.09 -5.83 6.41
CA GLU A 66 12.62 -4.46 6.49
C GLU A 66 11.66 -3.56 7.26
N SER A 67 12.14 -3.03 8.39
CA SER A 67 11.34 -2.15 9.26
C SER A 67 10.87 -0.88 8.53
N GLU A 68 11.68 -0.34 7.63
CA GLU A 68 11.33 0.88 6.88
C GLU A 68 10.16 0.63 5.91
N LEU A 69 10.14 -0.51 5.22
CA LEU A 69 9.02 -0.89 4.35
C LEU A 69 7.76 -1.19 5.17
N HIS A 70 7.93 -1.81 6.33
CA HIS A 70 6.84 -2.05 7.27
C HIS A 70 6.19 -0.75 7.73
N HIS A 71 6.99 0.22 8.21
CA HIS A 71 6.50 1.54 8.61
C HIS A 71 5.87 2.30 7.44
N PHE A 72 6.50 2.28 6.27
CA PHE A 72 5.98 2.91 5.06
C PHE A 72 4.56 2.44 4.75
N SER A 73 4.30 1.12 4.82
CA SER A 73 2.95 0.58 4.61
C SER A 73 1.94 1.04 5.65
N LEU A 74 2.35 1.14 6.92
CA LEU A 74 1.46 1.53 8.01
C LEU A 74 1.07 3.01 7.98
N GLU A 75 1.88 3.89 7.40
CA GLU A 75 1.54 5.31 7.31
C GLU A 75 0.27 5.59 6.49
N PHE A 76 -0.02 4.74 5.50
CA PHE A 76 -1.22 4.88 4.68
C PHE A 76 -2.47 4.25 5.32
N MET A 77 -2.33 3.55 6.45
CA MET A 77 -3.45 2.86 7.12
C MET A 77 -4.62 3.79 7.45
N PRO A 78 -4.42 4.98 8.06
CA PRO A 78 -5.55 5.87 8.38
C PRO A 78 -6.33 6.27 7.11
N THR A 79 -5.62 6.57 6.02
CA THR A 79 -6.23 6.96 4.74
C THR A 79 -6.96 5.79 4.08
N LEU A 80 -6.41 4.58 4.14
CA LEU A 80 -7.04 3.37 3.61
C LEU A 80 -8.29 2.97 4.42
N ILE A 81 -8.26 3.13 5.74
CA ILE A 81 -9.44 2.96 6.61
C ILE A 81 -10.51 3.98 6.24
N TRP A 82 -10.15 5.26 6.08
CA TRP A 82 -11.07 6.28 5.63
C TRP A 82 -11.69 5.92 4.27
N LEU A 83 -10.87 5.52 3.29
CA LEU A 83 -11.34 5.13 1.96
C LEU A 83 -12.33 3.96 2.04
N TYR A 84 -12.02 2.95 2.85
CA TYR A 84 -12.91 1.82 3.09
C TYR A 84 -14.27 2.25 3.68
N LEU A 85 -14.25 3.00 4.78
CA LEU A 85 -15.47 3.48 5.45
C LEU A 85 -16.31 4.39 4.55
N MET A 86 -15.66 5.26 3.77
CA MET A 86 -16.33 6.12 2.80
C MET A 86 -17.03 5.29 1.71
N THR A 87 -16.35 4.30 1.13
CA THR A 87 -16.93 3.41 0.12
C THR A 87 -18.14 2.64 0.65
N LEU A 88 -18.08 2.18 1.91
CA LEU A 88 -19.22 1.55 2.58
C LEU A 88 -20.40 2.52 2.74
N SER A 89 -20.13 3.78 3.10
CA SER A 89 -21.17 4.79 3.33
C SER A 89 -22.00 5.11 2.09
N VAL A 90 -21.40 5.02 0.89
CA VAL A 90 -22.08 5.23 -0.40
C VAL A 90 -22.56 3.94 -1.05
N ASN A 91 -22.47 2.81 -0.33
CA ASN A 91 -22.85 1.47 -0.77
C ASN A 91 -22.15 0.99 -2.07
N ASP A 92 -20.93 1.46 -2.32
CA ASP A 92 -20.12 1.12 -3.50
C ASP A 92 -19.16 -0.05 -3.21
N LYS A 93 -19.69 -1.14 -2.67
CA LYS A 93 -18.91 -2.29 -2.16
C LYS A 93 -18.05 -3.00 -3.21
N LYS A 94 -18.25 -2.71 -4.50
CA LYS A 94 -17.50 -3.36 -5.59
C LYS A 94 -16.08 -2.81 -5.75
N ASN A 95 -15.78 -1.66 -5.13
CA ASN A 95 -14.57 -0.90 -5.41
C ASN A 95 -13.49 -0.94 -4.31
N CYS A 96 -13.61 -1.81 -3.31
CA CYS A 96 -12.71 -1.83 -2.14
C CYS A 96 -12.03 -3.18 -1.83
N GLY A 97 -12.09 -4.16 -2.74
CA GLY A 97 -11.55 -5.51 -2.48
C GLY A 97 -10.06 -5.53 -2.09
N GLY A 98 -9.20 -4.78 -2.80
CA GLY A 98 -7.78 -4.67 -2.44
C GLY A 98 -7.53 -4.03 -1.07
N VAL A 99 -8.34 -3.03 -0.70
CA VAL A 99 -8.23 -2.36 0.61
C VAL A 99 -8.68 -3.31 1.73
N GLU A 100 -9.80 -4.00 1.55
CA GLU A 100 -10.27 -5.03 2.49
C GLU A 100 -9.21 -6.10 2.72
N ALA A 101 -8.66 -6.66 1.63
CA ALA A 101 -7.63 -7.68 1.70
C ALA A 101 -6.36 -7.20 2.43
N PHE A 102 -5.92 -5.96 2.16
CA PHE A 102 -4.78 -5.36 2.84
C PHE A 102 -5.03 -5.18 4.35
N LEU A 103 -6.17 -4.57 4.72
CA LEU A 103 -6.50 -4.32 6.13
C LEU A 103 -6.66 -5.61 6.93
N LEU A 104 -7.37 -6.61 6.36
CA LEU A 104 -7.48 -7.94 7.00
C LEU A 104 -6.12 -8.64 7.07
N GLY A 105 -5.30 -8.54 6.02
CA GLY A 105 -3.96 -9.13 5.99
C GLY A 105 -3.07 -8.60 7.11
N ILE A 106 -3.05 -7.27 7.30
CA ILE A 106 -2.32 -6.64 8.40
C ILE A 106 -2.86 -7.09 9.76
N TYR A 107 -4.18 -7.04 9.96
CA TYR A 107 -4.79 -7.49 11.22
C TYR A 107 -4.37 -8.91 11.59
N ASN A 108 -4.41 -9.83 10.62
CA ASN A 108 -4.04 -11.22 10.85
C ASN A 108 -2.55 -11.38 11.21
N LEU A 109 -1.66 -10.64 10.56
CA LEU A 109 -0.22 -10.70 10.85
C LEU A 109 0.13 -10.13 12.22
N ILE A 110 -0.52 -9.03 12.62
CA ILE A 110 -0.37 -8.46 13.98
C ILE A 110 -0.85 -9.47 15.01
N MET A 111 -2.01 -10.08 14.80
CA MET A 111 -2.59 -11.06 15.73
C MET A 111 -1.75 -12.34 15.82
N CYS A 112 -1.17 -12.81 14.72
CA CYS A 112 -0.26 -13.95 14.71
C CYS A 112 1.05 -13.69 15.47
N LEU A 113 1.50 -12.44 15.61
CA LEU A 113 2.67 -12.09 16.42
C LEU A 113 2.39 -12.09 17.94
N CYS A 114 1.12 -12.18 18.34
CA CYS A 114 0.70 -12.22 19.75
C CYS A 114 0.40 -13.64 20.28
N ILE A 115 0.60 -14.68 19.48
CA ILE A 115 0.41 -16.10 19.84
C ILE A 115 1.77 -16.81 19.77
#